data_AF-A0A068YXQ4-F1
#
_entry.id   AF-A0A068YXQ4-F1
#
_cell.length_a   1.000
_cell.length_b   1.000
_cell.length_c   1.000
_cell.angle_alpha   90.00
_cell.angle_beta   90.00
_cell.angle_gamma   90.00
#
_symmetry.space_group_name_H-M   'P 1'
#
loop_
_entity.id
_entity.type
_entity.pdbx_description
1 polymer ?
#
loop_
_entity_poly.entity_id
_entity_poly.type
_entity_poly.pdbx_seq_one_letter_code
_entity_poly.pdbx_strand_id
1 'polypeptide(L)' 'MPEAHRVRMRTTNGLERLNKELKRRTRVATLFPNSASCLRLISALLAEQDEEWMTAKIYLSMKP' A
#
# COMPACT_ATOMS: atom_id res chain seq x y z
N MET A 1 -3.41 22.40 1.87
CA MET A 1 -2.81 21.32 1.07
C MET A 1 -2.13 21.92 -0.16
N PRO A 2 -0.88 21.55 -0.48
CA PRO A 2 -0.20 22.01 -1.69
C PRO A 2 -1.01 21.69 -2.94
N GLU A 3 -1.08 22.62 -3.90
CA GLU A 3 -1.91 22.48 -5.10
C GLU A 3 -1.52 21.24 -5.92
N ALA A 4 -0.22 20.95 -5.98
CA ALA A 4 0.35 19.75 -6.60
C ALA A 4 -0.20 18.43 -6.03
N HIS A 5 -0.66 18.41 -4.77
CA HIS A 5 -1.14 17.20 -4.10
C HIS A 5 -2.66 17.02 -4.18
N ARG A 6 -3.42 18.08 -4.52
CA ARG A 6 -4.89 18.05 -4.53
C ARG A 6 -5.44 17.04 -5.53
N VAL A 7 -4.82 16.90 -6.69
CA VAL A 7 -5.25 15.95 -7.74
C VAL A 7 -5.16 14.50 -7.24
N ARG A 8 -4.09 14.15 -6.52
CA ARG A 8 -3.87 12.80 -6.00
C ARG A 8 -4.71 12.51 -4.76
N MET A 9 -4.87 13.48 -3.85
CA MET A 9 -5.66 13.32 -2.63
C MET A 9 -7.17 13.46 -2.82
N ARG A 10 -7.65 13.99 -3.96
CA ARG A 10 -9.09 14.08 -4.26
C ARG A 10 -9.76 12.70 -4.32
N THR A 11 -9.00 11.65 -4.58
CA THR A 11 -9.53 10.30 -4.85
C THR A 11 -8.87 9.25 -3.99
N THR A 12 -9.55 8.12 -3.80
CA THR A 12 -9.05 6.94 -3.10
C THR A 12 -8.27 5.97 -4.00
N ASN A 13 -7.99 6.35 -5.25
CA ASN A 13 -7.37 5.50 -6.26
C ASN A 13 -6.06 4.85 -5.79
N GLY A 14 -5.22 5.57 -5.04
CA GLY A 14 -3.98 5.04 -4.48
C GLY A 14 -4.22 3.91 -3.47
N LEU A 15 -5.18 4.11 -2.56
CA LEU A 15 -5.57 3.12 -1.56
C LEU A 15 -6.26 1.91 -2.19
N GLU A 16 -7.12 2.14 -3.18
CA GLU A 16 -7.78 1.06 -3.93
C GLU A 16 -6.78 0.20 -4.69
N ARG A 17 -5.75 0.82 -5.29
CA ARG A 17 -4.65 0.10 -5.95
C ARG A 17 -3.86 -0.75 -4.95
N LEU A 18 -3.53 -0.19 -3.78
CA LEU A 18 -2.86 -0.92 -2.71
C LEU A 18 -3.68 -2.13 -2.23
N ASN A 19 -4.98 -1.93 -1.98
CA ASN A 19 -5.88 -2.99 -1.56
C ASN A 19 -6.02 -4.11 -2.61
N LYS A 20 -6.05 -3.73 -3.90
CA LYS A 20 -6.09 -4.71 -5.00
C LYS A 20 -4.81 -5.53 -5.05
N GLU A 21 -3.66 -4.90 -4.83
CA GLU A 21 -2.37 -5.59 -4.80
C GLU A 21 -2.23 -6.52 -3.61
N LEU A 22 -2.63 -6.09 -2.41
CA LEU A 22 -2.69 -6.96 -1.23
C LEU A 22 -3.55 -8.19 -1.50
N LYS A 23 -4.78 -8.02 -2.02
CA LYS A 23 -5.65 -9.14 -2.40
C LYS A 23 -5.03 -10.06 -3.44
N ARG A 24 -4.27 -9.52 -4.40
CA ARG A 24 -3.57 -10.31 -5.43
C ARG A 24 -2.45 -11.15 -4.81
N ARG A 25 -1.62 -10.56 -3.95
CA ARG A 25 -0.48 -11.22 -3.31
C ARG A 25 -0.91 -12.23 -2.24
N THR A 26 -2.01 -11.98 -1.55
CA THR A 26 -2.57 -12.93 -0.57
C THR A 26 -3.46 -13.99 -1.21
N ARG A 27 -3.73 -13.94 -2.53
CA ARG A 27 -4.62 -14.90 -3.22
C ARG A 27 -4.17 -16.35 -3.09
N VAL A 28 -2.87 -16.60 -2.94
CA VAL A 28 -2.30 -17.94 -2.73
C VAL A 28 -2.59 -18.50 -1.33
N ALA A 29 -2.82 -17.62 -0.36
CA ALA A 29 -3.19 -17.98 1.00
C ALA A 29 -4.73 -18.01 1.12
N THR A 30 -5.33 -19.11 0.67
CA THR A 30 -6.80 -19.29 0.69
C THR A 30 -7.37 -19.30 2.11
N LEU A 31 -6.58 -19.71 3.11
CA LEU A 31 -6.96 -19.71 4.52
C LEU A 31 -5.73 -19.43 5.39
N PHE A 32 -5.89 -18.62 6.44
CA PHE A 32 -4.86 -18.42 7.45
C PHE A 32 -5.15 -19.26 8.70
N PRO A 33 -4.11 -19.84 9.34
CA PRO A 33 -4.29 -20.66 10.52
C PRO A 33 -4.70 -19.85 11.77
N ASN A 34 -4.42 -18.54 11.79
CA ASN A 34 -4.87 -17.60 12.81
C ASN A 34 -4.70 -16.15 12.33
N SER A 35 -5.31 -15.20 13.04
CA SER A 35 -5.23 -13.76 12.73
C SER A 35 -3.80 -13.21 12.78
N ALA A 36 -2.95 -13.73 13.68
CA ALA A 36 -1.56 -13.29 13.78
C ALA A 36 -0.75 -13.64 12.52
N SER A 37 -1.05 -14.78 11.87
CA SER A 37 -0.39 -15.19 10.64
C SER A 37 -0.80 -14.34 9.45
N CYS A 38 -2.08 -13.97 9.38
CA CYS A 38 -2.56 -12.99 8.42
C CYS A 38 -1.88 -11.63 8.61
N LEU A 39 -1.84 -11.13 9.86
CA LEU A 39 -1.21 -9.86 10.20
C LEU A 39 0.27 -9.83 9.79
N ARG A 40 1.04 -10.89 10.10
CA ARG A 40 2.46 -10.98 9.73
C ARG A 40 2.67 -10.86 8.22
N LEU A 41 1.87 -11.58 7.42
CA LEU A 41 2.00 -11.52 5.96
C LEU A 41 1.63 -10.12 5.43
N ILE A 42 0.50 -9.57 5.87
CA ILE A 42 0.06 -8.25 5.41
C ILE A 42 1.08 -7.18 5.80
N SER A 43 1.59 -7.20 7.03
CA SER A 43 2.63 -6.25 7.47
C SER A 43 3.91 -6.37 6.66
N ALA A 44 4.36 -7.58 6.34
CA ALA A 44 5.53 -7.79 5.49
C ALA A 44 5.32 -7.21 4.07
N LEU A 45 4.16 -7.48 3.46
CA LEU A 45 3.82 -6.94 2.14
C LEU A 45 3.73 -5.41 2.13
N LEU A 46 3.23 -4.80 3.20
CA LEU A 46 3.18 -3.35 3.34
C LEU A 46 4.59 -2.75 3.50
N ALA A 47 5.47 -3.40 4.24
CA ALA A 47 6.87 -2.97 4.37
C ALA A 47 7.59 -2.99 3.02
N GLU A 48 7.46 -4.06 2.23
CA GLU A 48 8.01 -4.13 0.87
C GLU A 48 7.47 -3.00 -0.03
N GLN A 49 6.18 -2.69 0.07
CA GLN A 49 5.56 -1.64 -0.73
C GLN A 49 6.06 -0.24 -0.32
N ASP A 50 6.31 -0.02 0.97
CA ASP A 50 6.88 1.22 1.49
C ASP A 50 8.31 1.42 0.98
N GLU A 51 9.15 0.39 1.04
CA GLU A 51 10.50 0.40 0.46
C GLU A 51 10.49 0.73 -1.04
N GLU A 52 9.55 0.16 -1.79
CA GLU A 52 9.37 0.48 -3.21
C GLU A 52 8.99 1.95 -3.42
N TRP A 53 8.09 2.51 -2.60
CA TRP A 53 7.70 3.92 -2.69
C TRP A 53 8.81 4.89 -2.32
N MET A 54 9.68 4.50 -1.39
CA MET A 54 10.86 5.27 -0.99
C MET A 54 11.95 5.27 -2.07
N THR A 55 12.08 4.16 -2.81
CA THR A 55 13.11 3.99 -3.86
C THR A 55 12.64 4.50 -5.22
N ALA A 56 11.33 4.45 -5.49
CA ALA A 56 10.73 4.91 -6.75
C ALA A 56 10.36 6.40 -6.72
N LYS A 57 9.61 6.85 -7.75
CA LYS A 57 9.16 8.24 -7.88
C LYS A 57 8.15 8.56 -6.76
N ILE A 58 8.56 9.42 -5.82
CA ILE A 58 7.75 9.81 -4.65
C ILE A 58 6.32 10.20 -5.07
N TYR A 59 5.34 9.40 -4.63
CA TYR A 59 3.93 9.56 -5.01
C TYR A 59 3.26 10.77 -4.34
N LEU A 60 3.80 11.24 -3.22
CA LEU A 60 3.44 12.52 -2.59
C LEU A 60 4.70 13.13 -1.98
N SER A 61 5.25 14.15 -2.63
CA SER A 61 6.45 14.83 -2.14
C SER A 61 6.08 15.79 -1.03
N MET A 62 6.13 15.33 0.22
CA MET A 62 5.90 16.17 1.40
C MET A 62 7.12 17.04 1.77
N LYS A 63 7.97 17.38 0.80
CA LYS A 63 9.04 18.38 1.04
C LYS A 63 8.39 19.65 1.60
N PRO A 64 8.95 20.24 2.69
CA PRO A 64 8.46 21.49 3.24
C PRO A 64 8.49 22.61 2.20
#